data_AF-A0A7S0ALT7-F1
#
_entry.id   AF-A0A7S0ALT7-F1
#
_cell.length_a   1.000
_cell.length_b   1.000
_cell.length_c   1.000
_cell.angle_alpha   90.00
_cell.angle_beta   90.00
_cell.angle_gamma   90.00
#
_symmetry.space_group_name_H-M   'P 1'
#
loop_
_entity.id
_entity.type
_entity.pdbx_description
1 polymer ?
#
loop_
_entity_poly.entity_id
_entity_poly.type
_entity_poly.pdbx_seq_one_letter_code
_entity_poly.pdbx_strand_id
1 'polypeptide(L)'
;VDHGLSRVAHRKSSRLPPMPSPLTFIDASVEATEVAALKDTSGEELDAKRVEALRHALVGRLSQQDSIAHLKGLASGLATLTELQAEAFIRQLVAILKKEAITVLVWDGDDYGPESFTSVLPRLQAAMPELKLFAFLMSSEREARYGNDVGFQGSWHGRLSDLTVFMTDNEVAANNRYEHLGVLALKATAAKLVIAMGGAVIVRNEYDIMRATGVRYILFDMTRKTGVTPSIKGLAGVEVVELQSANGELSHPWATKTNSESPRPFKIAMTVTNLVGVNDVQQTFTVNLFLQMTWENRAGDAEDWVPFMEWKNVESMTEEVKSNKVTEGRTVRTSVIHATFYQSFRLCHFPFDMHRLEIVLVSDDIKKIQMSKLRDDPVKLHPAADELLHNSQWWIIRNSMGTPCAHSFEPTRADESSTGCQYSRFSARLCICRKWQSVCFNLMLPTFTLGASTFLQYAMQPPTSVDDRIGFIFTLLISVIALKLVTVNMLPPVPYLTYLDTYALLTYLFLIAVAVESGAKFYFIPNGITYIMEESVDEILLKYDFRAFCVMLGIFLAYNLIFLIMVCRARFALSKDQLEWLDQEIAASQHTTLKK
;
A
#
# COMPACT_ATOMS: atom_id res chain seq x y z
N VAL A 1 35.16 34.84 39.06
CA VAL A 1 34.01 34.84 38.13
C VAL A 1 33.75 33.37 37.79
N ASP A 2 33.29 32.61 38.79
CA ASP A 2 31.86 32.42 39.16
C ASP A 2 31.14 31.53 38.13
N HIS A 3 30.30 30.56 38.45
CA HIS A 3 29.96 29.76 39.64
C HIS A 3 28.85 28.79 39.15
N GLY A 4 28.87 27.51 39.56
CA GLY A 4 27.66 26.65 39.63
C GLY A 4 27.03 26.19 38.29
N LEU A 5 26.34 25.05 38.18
CA LEU A 5 25.65 24.24 39.16
C LEU A 5 25.50 22.80 38.64
N SER A 6 25.73 21.87 39.55
CA SER A 6 25.37 20.45 39.50
C SER A 6 23.86 20.24 39.69
N ARG A 7 23.32 19.12 39.17
CA ARG A 7 22.28 18.32 39.85
C ARG A 7 22.03 16.96 39.18
N VAL A 8 22.60 15.93 39.79
CA VAL A 8 22.16 14.53 39.71
C VAL A 8 20.93 14.40 40.62
N ALA A 9 19.79 13.99 40.08
CA ALA A 9 18.56 13.77 40.84
C ALA A 9 18.37 12.28 41.15
N HIS A 10 18.72 11.88 42.37
CA HIS A 10 18.18 10.67 43.00
C HIS A 10 16.68 10.87 43.29
N ARG A 11 15.81 10.05 42.70
CA ARG A 11 14.40 9.97 43.10
C ARG A 11 14.24 8.80 44.07
N LYS A 12 14.15 9.10 45.37
CA LYS A 12 13.79 8.15 46.43
C LYS A 12 12.35 7.68 46.20
N SER A 13 12.16 6.35 46.15
CA SER A 13 10.86 5.70 46.20
C SER A 13 10.21 5.92 47.57
N SER A 14 9.07 6.60 47.63
CA SER A 14 8.18 6.54 48.78
C SER A 14 7.29 5.30 48.63
N ARG A 15 7.63 4.23 49.35
CA ARG A 15 6.74 3.07 49.54
C ARG A 15 5.59 3.50 50.45
N LEU A 16 4.42 3.74 49.85
CA LEU A 16 3.15 3.57 50.57
C LEU A 16 2.94 2.07 50.83
N PRO A 17 2.33 1.67 51.96
CA PRO A 17 2.00 0.27 52.21
C PRO A 17 1.00 -0.21 51.14
N PRO A 18 1.08 -1.46 50.66
CA PRO A 18 0.15 -1.96 49.65
C PRO A 18 -1.23 -2.09 50.30
N MET A 19 -2.15 -1.20 49.93
CA MET A 19 -3.57 -1.50 50.00
C MET A 19 -3.81 -2.70 49.07
N PRO A 20 -4.61 -3.72 49.47
CA PRO A 20 -4.92 -4.84 48.61
C PRO A 20 -5.50 -4.31 47.29
N SER A 21 -4.83 -4.63 46.18
CA SER A 21 -5.23 -4.19 44.85
C SER A 21 -6.57 -4.84 44.49
N PRO A 22 -7.57 -4.08 44.00
CA PRO A 22 -8.89 -4.61 43.60
C PRO A 22 -8.85 -5.49 42.33
N LEU A 23 -7.64 -5.83 41.86
CA LEU A 23 -7.36 -6.61 40.67
C LEU A 23 -6.69 -7.92 41.07
N THR A 24 -7.32 -9.05 40.76
CA THR A 24 -6.76 -10.39 40.99
C THR A 24 -6.27 -10.96 39.66
N PHE A 25 -4.94 -11.10 39.48
CA PHE A 25 -4.36 -11.72 38.29
C PHE A 25 -4.15 -13.21 38.50
N ILE A 26 -4.59 -14.02 37.53
CA ILE A 26 -4.45 -15.47 37.50
C ILE A 26 -3.66 -15.82 36.25
N ASP A 27 -2.53 -16.49 36.43
CA ASP A 27 -1.74 -16.99 35.31
C ASP A 27 -2.34 -18.30 34.79
N ALA A 28 -2.73 -18.27 33.51
CA ALA A 28 -3.24 -19.41 32.77
C ALA A 28 -2.44 -19.60 31.46
N SER A 29 -1.19 -19.13 31.43
CA SER A 29 -0.30 -19.28 30.29
C SER A 29 0.13 -20.74 30.09
N VAL A 30 0.29 -21.12 28.82
CA VAL A 30 0.89 -22.40 28.44
C VAL A 30 2.41 -22.29 28.62
N GLU A 31 3.05 -23.33 29.14
CA GLU A 31 4.50 -23.33 29.38
C GLU A 31 5.30 -23.06 28.09
N ALA A 32 6.33 -22.22 28.17
CA ALA A 32 7.12 -21.79 27.01
C ALA A 32 7.76 -22.96 26.23
N THR A 33 8.10 -24.05 26.91
CA THR A 33 8.62 -25.30 26.33
C THR A 33 7.57 -25.98 25.44
N GLU A 34 6.31 -26.02 25.87
CA GLU A 34 5.21 -26.59 25.09
C GLU A 34 4.83 -25.69 23.91
N VAL A 35 4.83 -24.37 24.14
CA VAL A 35 4.59 -23.39 23.06
C VAL A 35 5.64 -23.54 21.97
N ALA A 36 6.93 -23.67 22.32
CA ALA A 36 8.01 -23.88 21.37
C ALA A 36 7.89 -25.20 20.59
N ALA A 37 7.43 -26.27 21.24
CA ALA A 37 7.28 -27.59 20.60
C ALA A 37 6.15 -27.64 19.56
N LEU A 38 5.07 -26.88 19.78
CA LEU A 38 3.85 -26.91 18.94
C LEU A 38 3.78 -25.77 17.92
N LYS A 39 4.73 -24.82 17.96
CA LYS A 39 4.75 -23.64 17.07
C LYS A 39 4.83 -24.00 15.58
N ASP A 40 5.49 -25.11 15.25
CA ASP A 40 5.79 -25.52 13.87
C ASP A 40 4.87 -26.64 13.33
N THR A 41 3.99 -27.22 14.15
CA THR A 41 3.24 -28.45 13.81
C THR A 41 1.75 -28.23 13.53
N SER A 42 1.02 -27.43 14.32
CA SER A 42 -0.29 -26.86 13.94
C SER A 42 -0.77 -25.79 14.94
N GLY A 43 -1.24 -24.63 14.46
CA GLY A 43 -1.73 -23.55 15.34
C GLY A 43 -2.99 -23.94 16.15
N GLU A 44 -3.85 -24.79 15.60
CA GLU A 44 -5.11 -25.22 16.24
C GLU A 44 -4.88 -26.06 17.52
N GLU A 45 -3.84 -26.90 17.55
CA GLU A 45 -3.51 -27.72 18.72
C GLU A 45 -3.00 -26.86 19.89
N LEU A 46 -2.20 -25.84 19.57
CA LEU A 46 -1.73 -24.88 20.57
C LEU A 46 -2.90 -24.06 21.15
N ASP A 47 -3.86 -23.65 20.31
CA ASP A 47 -5.05 -22.94 20.76
C ASP A 47 -5.96 -23.81 21.63
N ALA A 48 -6.08 -25.10 21.32
CA ALA A 48 -6.82 -26.05 22.16
C ALA A 48 -6.22 -26.14 23.58
N LYS A 49 -4.88 -26.18 23.68
CA LYS A 49 -4.18 -26.15 24.97
C LYS A 49 -4.42 -24.84 25.73
N ARG A 50 -4.36 -23.69 25.06
CA ARG A 50 -4.66 -22.38 25.67
C ARG A 50 -6.09 -22.32 26.21
N VAL A 51 -7.05 -22.79 25.41
CA VAL A 51 -8.46 -22.88 25.82
C VAL A 51 -8.61 -23.75 27.07
N GLU A 52 -7.92 -24.88 27.14
CA GLU A 52 -7.98 -25.78 28.30
C GLU A 52 -7.33 -25.18 29.55
N ALA A 53 -6.18 -24.52 29.40
CA ALA A 53 -5.52 -23.81 30.51
C ALA A 53 -6.42 -22.69 31.08
N LEU A 54 -7.03 -21.89 30.20
CA LEU A 54 -7.99 -20.86 30.59
C LEU A 54 -9.25 -21.45 31.24
N ARG A 55 -9.77 -22.56 30.71
CA ARG A 55 -10.92 -23.27 31.28
C ARG A 55 -10.59 -23.80 32.68
N HIS A 56 -9.44 -24.41 32.87
CA HIS A 56 -9.00 -24.89 34.17
C HIS A 56 -8.88 -23.76 35.20
N ALA A 57 -8.35 -22.60 34.79
CA ALA A 57 -8.27 -21.42 35.64
C ALA A 57 -9.67 -20.87 36.03
N LEU A 58 -10.67 -20.99 35.13
CA LEU A 58 -12.04 -20.56 35.38
C LEU A 58 -12.81 -21.47 36.36
N VAL A 59 -12.56 -22.79 36.35
CA VAL A 59 -13.32 -23.78 37.16
C VAL A 59 -13.32 -23.44 38.65
N GLY A 60 -12.21 -22.92 39.20
CA GLY A 60 -12.12 -22.54 40.61
C GLY A 60 -12.87 -21.25 40.98
N ARG A 61 -13.42 -20.53 40.01
CA ARG A 61 -14.03 -19.19 40.19
C ARG A 61 -15.47 -19.09 39.72
N LEU A 62 -15.91 -20.04 38.91
CA LEU A 62 -17.28 -20.19 38.45
C LEU A 62 -18.04 -21.20 39.32
N SER A 63 -19.26 -20.86 39.68
CA SER A 63 -20.23 -21.80 40.25
C SER A 63 -21.01 -22.49 39.14
N GLN A 64 -21.60 -23.66 39.42
CA GLN A 64 -22.44 -24.38 38.44
C GLN A 64 -23.68 -23.60 37.96
N GLN A 65 -24.07 -22.55 38.69
CA GLN A 65 -25.21 -21.69 38.36
C GLN A 65 -24.79 -20.42 37.61
N ASP A 66 -23.50 -20.17 37.43
CA ASP A 66 -23.03 -18.95 36.79
C ASP A 66 -23.35 -18.97 35.28
N SER A 67 -23.96 -17.89 34.80
CA SER A 67 -24.22 -17.64 33.39
C SER A 67 -23.33 -16.51 32.90
N ILE A 68 -22.66 -16.72 31.77
CA ILE A 68 -21.58 -15.87 31.29
C ILE A 68 -22.02 -15.15 30.01
N ALA A 69 -21.82 -13.84 29.98
CA ALA A 69 -21.89 -13.04 28.76
C ALA A 69 -20.56 -12.34 28.47
N HIS A 70 -20.27 -12.12 27.20
CA HIS A 70 -19.13 -11.32 26.76
C HIS A 70 -19.58 -9.92 26.40
N LEU A 71 -18.91 -8.90 26.94
CA LEU A 71 -19.04 -7.52 26.52
C LEU A 71 -17.93 -7.21 25.52
N LYS A 72 -18.33 -6.80 24.31
CA LYS A 72 -17.39 -6.38 23.26
C LYS A 72 -17.74 -4.98 22.78
N GLY A 73 -16.79 -4.29 22.16
CA GLY A 73 -17.06 -2.98 21.62
C GLY A 73 -15.83 -2.29 21.06
N LEU A 74 -15.93 -0.97 20.92
CA LEU A 74 -14.84 -0.14 20.44
C LEU A 74 -13.91 0.22 21.60
N ALA A 75 -12.64 -0.21 21.54
CA ALA A 75 -11.62 0.13 22.53
C ALA A 75 -11.28 1.64 22.56
N SER A 76 -11.60 2.38 21.50
CA SER A 76 -11.49 3.83 21.42
C SER A 76 -12.37 4.43 20.32
N GLY A 77 -12.57 5.75 20.36
CA GLY A 77 -13.27 6.49 19.31
C GLY A 77 -14.78 6.24 19.26
N LEU A 78 -15.37 5.71 20.34
CA LEU A 78 -16.81 5.69 20.53
C LEU A 78 -17.36 7.12 20.55
N ALA A 79 -18.49 7.37 19.88
CA ALA A 79 -19.16 8.66 19.97
C ALA A 79 -19.52 8.98 21.43
N THR A 80 -19.27 10.21 21.87
CA THR A 80 -19.54 10.64 23.25
C THR A 80 -21.03 10.52 23.54
N LEU A 81 -21.37 9.68 24.51
CA LEU A 81 -22.73 9.62 25.04
C LEU A 81 -23.01 10.84 25.92
N THR A 82 -24.20 11.41 25.80
CA THR A 82 -24.70 12.31 26.85
C THR A 82 -24.95 11.51 28.13
N GLU A 83 -24.90 12.15 29.30
CA GLU A 83 -25.18 11.46 30.58
C GLU A 83 -26.51 10.72 30.56
N LEU A 84 -27.54 11.34 29.98
CA LEU A 84 -28.87 10.76 29.86
C LEU A 84 -28.90 9.50 28.97
N GLN A 85 -28.10 9.47 27.89
CA GLN A 85 -27.94 8.31 27.03
C GLN A 85 -27.13 7.20 27.70
N ALA A 86 -26.09 7.56 28.44
CA ALA A 86 -25.31 6.60 29.20
C ALA A 86 -26.17 5.92 30.28
N GLU A 87 -27.02 6.67 30.99
CA GLU A 87 -27.98 6.11 31.94
C GLU A 87 -29.04 5.22 31.27
N ALA A 88 -29.55 5.62 30.11
CA ALA A 88 -30.50 4.80 29.34
C ALA A 88 -29.85 3.48 28.87
N PHE A 89 -28.61 3.55 28.37
CA PHE A 89 -27.83 2.38 27.99
C PHE A 89 -27.60 1.44 29.17
N ILE A 90 -27.10 1.96 30.30
CA ILE A 90 -26.86 1.13 31.50
C ILE A 90 -28.17 0.46 31.96
N ARG A 91 -29.30 1.18 31.97
CA ARG A 91 -30.60 0.60 32.34
C ARG A 91 -31.01 -0.55 31.41
N GLN A 92 -30.86 -0.39 30.10
CA GLN A 92 -31.16 -1.45 29.13
C GLN A 92 -30.20 -2.63 29.25
N LEU A 93 -28.91 -2.36 29.42
CA LEU A 93 -27.90 -3.40 29.62
C LEU A 93 -28.20 -4.21 30.87
N VAL A 94 -28.51 -3.55 31.99
CA VAL A 94 -28.93 -4.21 33.24
C VAL A 94 -30.20 -5.03 33.03
N ALA A 95 -31.19 -4.52 32.28
CA ALA A 95 -32.41 -5.25 31.99
C ALA A 95 -32.14 -6.53 31.17
N ILE A 96 -31.25 -6.46 30.17
CA ILE A 96 -30.82 -7.62 29.37
C ILE A 96 -30.07 -8.62 30.23
N LEU A 97 -29.08 -8.18 31.01
CA LEU A 97 -28.30 -9.07 31.87
C LEU A 97 -29.18 -9.80 32.89
N LYS A 98 -30.15 -9.10 33.50
CA LYS A 98 -31.12 -9.71 34.42
C LYS A 98 -32.07 -10.66 33.72
N LYS A 99 -32.58 -10.31 32.54
CA LYS A 99 -33.47 -11.16 31.74
C LYS A 99 -32.80 -12.47 31.34
N GLU A 100 -31.52 -12.42 31.00
CA GLU A 100 -30.71 -13.57 30.59
C GLU A 100 -30.02 -14.27 31.78
N ALA A 101 -30.33 -13.83 33.02
CA ALA A 101 -29.76 -14.32 34.27
C ALA A 101 -28.22 -14.37 34.28
N ILE A 102 -27.56 -13.40 33.65
CA ILE A 102 -26.10 -13.30 33.59
C ILE A 102 -25.54 -12.90 34.96
N THR A 103 -24.61 -13.70 35.47
CA THR A 103 -23.91 -13.46 36.75
C THR A 103 -22.43 -13.13 36.55
N VAL A 104 -21.88 -13.40 35.37
CA VAL A 104 -20.48 -13.12 35.02
C VAL A 104 -20.40 -12.38 33.70
N LEU A 105 -19.72 -11.24 33.70
CA LEU A 105 -19.45 -10.46 32.50
C LEU A 105 -17.96 -10.48 32.17
N VAL A 106 -17.65 -10.79 30.92
CA VAL A 106 -16.28 -11.02 30.42
C VAL A 106 -15.92 -10.01 29.33
N TRP A 107 -14.67 -9.55 29.23
CA TRP A 107 -14.16 -8.87 28.04
C TRP A 107 -12.68 -9.19 27.76
N ASP A 108 -12.19 -8.75 26.60
CA ASP A 108 -10.88 -9.10 26.04
C ASP A 108 -9.71 -8.25 26.60
N GLY A 109 -9.85 -7.75 27.83
CA GLY A 109 -8.75 -7.06 28.53
C GLY A 109 -8.37 -5.70 27.94
N ASP A 110 -9.30 -5.02 27.29
CA ASP A 110 -9.12 -3.63 26.85
C ASP A 110 -8.85 -2.69 28.06
N ASP A 111 -7.99 -1.70 27.84
CA ASP A 111 -7.70 -0.65 28.82
C ASP A 111 -8.96 0.20 29.06
N TYR A 112 -9.08 0.75 30.26
CA TYR A 112 -10.11 1.76 30.50
C TYR A 112 -9.85 3.02 29.66
N GLY A 113 -10.84 3.43 28.86
CA GLY A 113 -10.86 4.74 28.20
C GLY A 113 -12.25 5.41 28.27
N PRO A 114 -12.33 6.75 28.35
CA PRO A 114 -13.61 7.47 28.35
C PRO A 114 -14.36 7.37 27.01
N GLU A 115 -13.63 7.09 25.92
CA GLU A 115 -14.17 6.88 24.56
C GLU A 115 -14.17 5.40 24.16
N SER A 116 -14.08 4.52 25.16
CA SER A 116 -14.11 3.07 25.00
C SER A 116 -15.42 2.53 25.52
N PHE A 117 -15.84 1.36 25.01
CA PHE A 117 -16.94 0.61 25.61
C PHE A 117 -16.67 0.28 27.09
N THR A 118 -15.40 0.16 27.49
CA THR A 118 -15.00 -0.10 28.88
C THR A 118 -15.44 1.00 29.86
N SER A 119 -15.75 2.21 29.38
CA SER A 119 -16.24 3.31 30.21
C SER A 119 -17.54 2.97 30.97
N VAL A 120 -18.31 2.00 30.48
CA VAL A 120 -19.59 1.60 31.07
C VAL A 120 -19.43 0.66 32.27
N LEU A 121 -18.29 -0.04 32.38
CA LEU A 121 -18.08 -1.10 33.37
C LEU A 121 -18.17 -0.60 34.84
N PRO A 122 -17.58 0.55 35.23
CA PRO A 122 -17.76 1.07 36.59
C PRO A 122 -19.20 1.42 36.94
N ARG A 123 -19.95 2.00 35.98
CA ARG A 123 -21.36 2.34 36.17
C ARG A 123 -22.23 1.08 36.26
N LEU A 124 -21.87 0.04 35.52
CA LEU A 124 -22.54 -1.25 35.56
C LEU A 124 -22.31 -1.97 36.89
N GLN A 125 -21.07 -1.98 37.42
CA GLN A 125 -20.77 -2.57 38.73
C GLN A 125 -21.49 -1.83 39.86
N ALA A 126 -21.65 -0.51 39.77
CA ALA A 126 -22.45 0.25 40.72
C ALA A 126 -23.95 -0.12 40.66
N ALA A 127 -24.47 -0.44 39.46
CA ALA A 127 -25.87 -0.81 39.26
C ALA A 127 -26.18 -2.30 39.57
N MET A 128 -25.18 -3.17 39.45
CA MET A 128 -25.23 -4.60 39.77
C MET A 128 -23.99 -5.00 40.60
N PRO A 129 -23.95 -4.70 41.90
CA PRO A 129 -22.81 -5.01 42.77
C PRO A 129 -22.47 -6.51 42.86
N GLU A 130 -23.43 -7.38 42.58
CA GLU A 130 -23.30 -8.83 42.56
C GLU A 130 -22.67 -9.39 41.27
N LEU A 131 -22.53 -8.56 40.22
CA LEU A 131 -22.01 -8.99 38.92
C LEU A 131 -20.50 -9.22 39.00
N LYS A 132 -20.06 -10.45 38.73
CA LYS A 132 -18.63 -10.78 38.65
C LYS A 132 -18.06 -10.26 37.33
N LEU A 133 -16.94 -9.54 37.39
CA LEU A 133 -16.25 -9.00 36.23
C LEU A 133 -14.96 -9.75 35.98
N PHE A 134 -14.82 -10.35 34.80
CA PHE A 134 -13.63 -11.07 34.37
C PHE A 134 -13.02 -10.44 33.11
N ALA A 135 -11.69 -10.42 33.03
CA ALA A 135 -10.97 -9.97 31.83
C ALA A 135 -9.94 -11.02 31.39
N PHE A 136 -9.72 -11.14 30.09
CA PHE A 136 -8.65 -11.95 29.52
C PHE A 136 -7.53 -11.04 29.01
N LEU A 137 -6.29 -11.31 29.37
CA LEU A 137 -5.15 -10.43 29.08
C LEU A 137 -3.93 -11.22 28.65
N MET A 138 -3.10 -10.67 27.77
CA MET A 138 -1.76 -11.24 27.53
C MET A 138 -0.79 -10.82 28.64
N SER A 139 0.06 -11.73 29.11
CA SER A 139 0.95 -11.48 30.26
C SER A 139 1.84 -10.24 30.11
N SER A 140 2.29 -9.89 28.90
CA SER A 140 3.09 -8.69 28.64
C SER A 140 2.35 -7.37 28.81
N GLU A 141 1.02 -7.37 28.74
CA GLU A 141 0.20 -6.16 28.69
C GLU A 141 -0.23 -5.65 30.08
N ARG A 142 0.12 -6.39 31.13
CA ARG A 142 -0.22 -6.08 32.51
C ARG A 142 0.27 -4.70 32.94
N GLU A 143 1.56 -4.44 32.74
CA GLU A 143 2.24 -3.24 33.26
C GLU A 143 2.43 -2.15 32.19
N ALA A 144 2.59 -2.53 30.92
CA ALA A 144 2.77 -1.60 29.81
C ALA A 144 2.10 -2.16 28.55
N ARG A 145 1.49 -1.28 27.76
CA ARG A 145 0.88 -1.60 26.46
C ARG A 145 1.43 -0.62 25.42
N TYR A 146 1.59 -1.06 24.17
CA TYR A 146 2.21 -0.26 23.10
C TYR A 146 1.74 1.22 23.11
N GLY A 147 2.65 2.14 23.42
CA GLY A 147 2.38 3.59 23.43
C GLY A 147 1.68 4.14 24.68
N ASN A 148 1.48 3.34 25.73
CA ASN A 148 0.80 3.74 26.96
C ASN A 148 1.66 3.37 28.20
N ASP A 149 2.11 4.37 28.97
CA ASP A 149 3.06 4.21 30.08
C ASP A 149 2.45 3.54 31.35
N VAL A 150 1.16 3.18 31.33
CA VAL A 150 0.42 2.71 32.53
C VAL A 150 -0.13 1.28 32.43
N GLY A 151 -0.22 0.69 31.22
CA GLY A 151 -0.74 -0.69 30.99
C GLY A 151 -2.16 -0.97 31.50
N PHE A 152 -2.57 -2.26 31.47
CA PHE A 152 -3.89 -2.68 31.96
C PHE A 152 -4.09 -2.38 33.45
N GLN A 153 -3.09 -2.72 34.27
CA GLN A 153 -3.16 -2.54 35.72
C GLN A 153 -3.32 -1.06 36.10
N GLY A 154 -2.60 -0.15 35.43
CA GLY A 154 -2.69 1.28 35.71
C GLY A 154 -3.98 1.90 35.19
N SER A 155 -4.48 1.50 34.01
CA SER A 155 -5.72 2.06 33.45
C SER A 155 -6.95 1.74 34.31
N TRP A 156 -6.99 0.55 34.92
CA TRP A 156 -8.09 0.06 35.76
C TRP A 156 -7.94 0.35 37.26
N HIS A 157 -6.82 0.93 37.70
CA HIS A 157 -6.56 1.18 39.11
C HIS A 157 -7.65 2.05 39.76
N GLY A 158 -8.30 1.52 40.80
CA GLY A 158 -9.32 2.23 41.59
C GLY A 158 -10.66 2.45 40.87
N ARG A 159 -10.90 1.80 39.72
CA ARG A 159 -12.14 1.99 38.93
C ARG A 159 -13.21 0.91 39.17
N LEU A 160 -12.78 -0.27 39.56
CA LEU A 160 -13.64 -1.41 39.87
C LEU A 160 -13.29 -1.94 41.25
N SER A 161 -14.29 -2.46 41.97
CA SER A 161 -14.14 -2.98 43.33
C SER A 161 -13.62 -4.42 43.36
N ASP A 162 -13.98 -5.21 42.36
CA ASP A 162 -13.57 -6.61 42.19
C ASP A 162 -13.49 -6.95 40.70
N LEU A 163 -12.28 -7.23 40.22
CA LEU A 163 -12.01 -7.68 38.85
C LEU A 163 -10.97 -8.81 38.88
N THR A 164 -11.34 -9.95 38.30
CA THR A 164 -10.41 -11.08 38.09
C THR A 164 -9.90 -11.07 36.65
N VAL A 165 -8.58 -11.18 36.48
CA VAL A 165 -7.91 -11.12 35.18
C VAL A 165 -7.20 -12.44 34.91
N PHE A 166 -7.56 -13.12 33.84
CA PHE A 166 -6.95 -14.37 33.39
C PHE A 166 -5.89 -14.05 32.34
N MET A 167 -4.63 -14.38 32.64
CA MET A 167 -3.49 -14.08 31.78
C MET A 167 -3.14 -15.28 30.90
N THR A 168 -2.87 -15.04 29.62
CA THR A 168 -2.38 -16.05 28.67
C THR A 168 -0.97 -15.71 28.19
N ASP A 169 -0.29 -16.68 27.57
CA ASP A 169 1.04 -16.49 26.99
C ASP A 169 1.06 -15.43 25.88
N ASN A 170 2.23 -14.84 25.67
CA ASN A 170 2.42 -13.73 24.72
C ASN A 170 2.57 -14.19 23.26
N GLU A 171 2.68 -15.49 22.98
CA GLU A 171 2.88 -15.99 21.61
C GLU A 171 1.58 -15.98 20.79
N VAL A 172 0.43 -15.73 21.44
CA VAL A 172 -0.81 -15.28 20.76
C VAL A 172 -0.54 -14.00 19.92
N ALA A 173 0.48 -13.21 20.28
CA ALA A 173 0.84 -11.97 19.61
C ALA A 173 1.53 -12.13 18.24
N ALA A 174 1.94 -13.34 17.85
CA ALA A 174 2.84 -13.52 16.72
C ALA A 174 2.23 -13.27 15.33
N ASN A 175 0.90 -13.19 15.14
CA ASN A 175 0.31 -12.97 13.80
C ASN A 175 -1.08 -12.29 13.67
N ASN A 176 -1.80 -11.90 14.75
CA ASN A 176 -2.93 -10.91 14.71
C ASN A 176 -3.52 -10.74 16.12
N ARG A 177 -3.14 -9.64 16.78
CA ARG A 177 -2.95 -9.53 18.24
C ARG A 177 -4.17 -9.77 19.14
N TYR A 178 -5.37 -9.29 18.80
CA TYR A 178 -6.54 -9.33 19.73
C TYR A 178 -7.69 -10.20 19.26
N GLU A 179 -7.87 -10.31 17.94
CA GLU A 179 -8.91 -11.12 17.31
C GLU A 179 -8.88 -12.56 17.84
N HIS A 180 -7.67 -13.07 18.07
CA HIS A 180 -7.51 -14.42 18.54
C HIS A 180 -7.81 -14.58 20.04
N LEU A 181 -7.45 -13.59 20.87
CA LEU A 181 -7.68 -13.64 22.32
C LEU A 181 -9.18 -13.71 22.65
N GLY A 182 -10.01 -12.92 21.98
CA GLY A 182 -11.46 -12.94 22.19
C GLY A 182 -12.12 -14.24 21.74
N VAL A 183 -11.61 -14.89 20.69
CA VAL A 183 -12.05 -16.24 20.30
C VAL A 183 -11.64 -17.29 21.34
N LEU A 184 -10.40 -17.25 21.85
CA LEU A 184 -9.93 -18.15 22.90
C LEU A 184 -10.77 -17.99 24.17
N ALA A 185 -11.06 -16.75 24.58
CA ALA A 185 -11.90 -16.44 25.73
C ALA A 185 -13.34 -16.97 25.56
N LEU A 186 -13.95 -16.78 24.38
CA LEU A 186 -15.29 -17.30 24.08
C LEU A 186 -15.32 -18.84 24.12
N LYS A 187 -14.30 -19.51 23.56
CA LYS A 187 -14.18 -20.98 23.60
C LYS A 187 -13.93 -21.51 25.03
N ALA A 188 -13.12 -20.82 25.82
CA ALA A 188 -12.80 -21.21 27.20
C ALA A 188 -14.00 -21.07 28.13
N THR A 189 -14.75 -19.97 28.02
CA THR A 189 -15.94 -19.68 28.82
C THR A 189 -17.19 -20.42 28.37
N ALA A 190 -17.24 -20.89 27.11
CA ALA A 190 -18.43 -21.49 26.49
C ALA A 190 -19.68 -20.58 26.58
N ALA A 191 -19.48 -19.26 26.60
CA ALA A 191 -20.56 -18.28 26.68
C ALA A 191 -21.46 -18.35 25.45
N LYS A 192 -22.78 -18.23 25.66
CA LYS A 192 -23.78 -18.26 24.57
C LYS A 192 -24.29 -16.88 24.17
N LEU A 193 -23.83 -15.83 24.84
CA LEU A 193 -24.28 -14.46 24.63
C LEU A 193 -23.09 -13.52 24.50
N VAL A 194 -23.07 -12.74 23.42
CA VAL A 194 -22.18 -11.61 23.22
C VAL A 194 -23.02 -10.35 23.13
N ILE A 195 -22.69 -9.35 23.95
CA ILE A 195 -23.28 -8.02 23.93
C ILE A 195 -22.23 -7.08 23.33
N ALA A 196 -22.51 -6.55 22.16
CA ALA A 196 -21.62 -5.68 21.42
C ALA A 196 -22.09 -4.23 21.49
N MET A 197 -21.19 -3.35 21.94
CA MET A 197 -21.39 -1.91 21.99
C MET A 197 -20.71 -1.29 20.76
N GLY A 198 -21.44 -1.27 19.65
CA GLY A 198 -20.87 -1.06 18.32
C GLY A 198 -20.02 -2.26 17.86
N GLY A 199 -18.93 -2.00 17.14
CA GLY A 199 -18.01 -3.06 16.72
C GLY A 199 -17.33 -2.75 15.39
N ALA A 200 -16.04 -3.09 15.30
CA ALA A 200 -15.24 -2.91 14.10
C ALA A 200 -14.86 -4.27 13.49
N VAL A 201 -13.82 -4.32 12.67
CA VAL A 201 -13.36 -5.54 11.99
C VAL A 201 -13.09 -6.69 12.97
N ILE A 202 -12.56 -6.41 14.17
CA ILE A 202 -12.25 -7.43 15.18
C ILE A 202 -13.53 -8.19 15.63
N VAL A 203 -14.57 -7.47 16.05
CA VAL A 203 -15.85 -8.07 16.46
C VAL A 203 -16.49 -8.85 15.30
N ARG A 204 -16.27 -8.40 14.06
CA ARG A 204 -16.75 -9.11 12.86
C ARG A 204 -16.04 -10.44 12.65
N ASN A 205 -14.73 -10.47 12.78
CA ASN A 205 -13.93 -11.70 12.60
C ASN A 205 -14.32 -12.75 13.65
N GLU A 206 -14.50 -12.34 14.90
CA GLU A 206 -14.98 -13.23 15.97
C GLU A 206 -16.38 -13.77 15.70
N TYR A 207 -17.29 -12.91 15.22
CA TYR A 207 -18.62 -13.34 14.79
C TYR A 207 -18.53 -14.39 13.68
N ASP A 208 -17.71 -14.18 12.65
CA ASP A 208 -17.62 -15.13 11.52
C ASP A 208 -17.06 -16.50 11.95
N ILE A 209 -16.16 -16.53 12.96
CA ILE A 209 -15.63 -17.76 13.55
C ILE A 209 -16.68 -18.44 14.45
N MET A 210 -17.43 -17.67 15.25
CA MET A 210 -18.32 -18.20 16.29
C MET A 210 -19.79 -18.37 15.85
N ARG A 211 -20.22 -17.83 14.70
CA ARG A 211 -21.62 -17.92 14.24
C ARG A 211 -22.15 -19.35 14.10
N ALA A 212 -21.26 -20.31 13.81
CA ALA A 212 -21.63 -21.72 13.67
C ALA A 212 -21.76 -22.46 15.02
N THR A 213 -21.32 -21.85 16.13
CA THR A 213 -21.32 -22.48 17.46
C THR A 213 -22.55 -22.12 18.31
N GLY A 214 -23.51 -21.40 17.74
CA GLY A 214 -24.78 -21.06 18.40
C GLY A 214 -24.71 -19.90 19.38
N VAL A 215 -23.65 -19.09 19.35
CA VAL A 215 -23.52 -17.85 20.13
C VAL A 215 -24.46 -16.79 19.58
N ARG A 216 -25.32 -16.23 20.44
CA ARG A 216 -26.21 -15.11 20.08
C ARG A 216 -25.51 -13.78 20.30
N TYR A 217 -25.72 -12.85 19.37
CA TYR A 217 -25.16 -11.50 19.43
C TYR A 217 -26.27 -10.47 19.63
N ILE A 218 -26.13 -9.61 20.64
CA ILE A 218 -26.96 -8.42 20.84
C ILE A 218 -26.08 -7.20 20.52
N LEU A 219 -26.47 -6.40 19.53
CA LEU A 219 -25.78 -5.18 19.14
C LEU A 219 -26.54 -3.96 19.63
N PHE A 220 -25.89 -3.16 20.49
CA PHE A 220 -26.27 -1.76 20.67
C PHE A 220 -25.69 -0.95 19.53
N ASP A 221 -26.56 -0.32 18.74
CA ASP A 221 -26.18 0.41 17.52
C ASP A 221 -25.50 1.74 17.83
N MET A 222 -24.25 1.64 18.28
CA MET A 222 -23.39 2.75 18.64
C MET A 222 -22.30 2.93 17.58
N THR A 223 -22.17 4.15 17.07
CA THR A 223 -21.22 4.47 16.00
C THR A 223 -19.91 5.01 16.55
N ARG A 224 -18.85 4.87 15.75
CA ARG A 224 -17.60 5.63 15.97
C ARG A 224 -17.88 7.12 15.81
N LYS A 225 -17.03 7.97 16.41
CA LYS A 225 -16.99 9.42 16.13
C LYS A 225 -16.90 9.74 14.64
N THR A 226 -16.31 8.84 13.86
CA THR A 226 -16.17 8.95 12.39
C THR A 226 -17.45 8.64 11.61
N GLY A 227 -18.56 8.29 12.29
CA GLY A 227 -19.85 7.97 11.68
C GLY A 227 -19.93 6.58 11.05
N VAL A 228 -18.96 5.70 11.33
CA VAL A 228 -18.94 4.33 10.80
C VAL A 228 -19.96 3.47 11.55
N THR A 229 -20.82 2.79 10.79
CA THR A 229 -21.80 1.82 11.30
C THR A 229 -21.12 0.56 11.84
N PRO A 230 -21.67 -0.09 12.88
CA PRO A 230 -21.10 -1.34 13.40
C PRO A 230 -20.97 -2.43 12.34
N SER A 231 -19.84 -3.13 12.30
CA SER A 231 -19.51 -4.14 11.29
C SER A 231 -20.41 -5.38 11.28
N ILE A 232 -21.10 -5.65 12.39
CA ILE A 232 -22.02 -6.78 12.56
C ILE A 232 -23.51 -6.40 12.38
N LYS A 233 -23.82 -5.13 12.09
CA LYS A 233 -25.19 -4.68 11.88
C LYS A 233 -25.79 -5.32 10.63
N GLY A 234 -26.99 -5.89 10.75
CA GLY A 234 -27.72 -6.51 9.64
C GLY A 234 -27.31 -7.95 9.31
N LEU A 235 -26.43 -8.56 10.11
CA LEU A 235 -26.07 -9.97 9.94
C LEU A 235 -27.09 -10.91 10.58
N ALA A 236 -27.19 -12.12 10.03
CA ALA A 236 -28.10 -13.14 10.52
C ALA A 236 -27.80 -13.52 11.98
N GLY A 237 -28.81 -13.52 12.84
CA GLY A 237 -28.64 -13.87 14.27
C GLY A 237 -28.07 -12.76 15.16
N VAL A 238 -27.90 -11.54 14.62
CA VAL A 238 -27.57 -10.34 15.42
C VAL A 238 -28.87 -9.59 15.75
N GLU A 239 -29.21 -9.52 17.03
CA GLU A 239 -30.34 -8.75 17.55
C GLU A 239 -29.89 -7.30 17.77
N VAL A 240 -30.54 -6.33 17.12
CA VAL A 240 -30.19 -4.91 17.27
C VAL A 240 -31.08 -4.28 18.33
N VAL A 241 -30.47 -3.69 19.36
CA VAL A 241 -31.15 -2.93 20.42
C VAL A 241 -30.97 -1.45 20.16
N GLU A 242 -32.08 -0.78 19.88
CA GLU A 242 -32.14 0.67 19.73
C GLU A 242 -32.20 1.36 21.09
N LEU A 243 -31.39 2.41 21.27
CA LEU A 243 -31.39 3.20 22.51
C LEU A 243 -32.69 4.01 22.62
N GLN A 244 -33.63 3.55 23.45
CA GLN A 244 -34.82 4.33 23.82
C GLN A 244 -34.45 5.71 24.40
N SER A 245 -34.99 6.77 23.79
CA SER A 245 -35.00 8.12 24.35
C SER A 245 -35.91 8.17 25.59
N ALA A 246 -35.49 8.86 26.65
CA ALA A 246 -36.23 8.94 27.92
C ALA A 246 -37.64 9.59 27.80
N ASN A 247 -38.01 10.11 26.63
CA ASN A 247 -39.25 10.85 26.41
C ASN A 247 -40.31 10.11 25.58
N GLY A 248 -40.18 8.79 25.34
CA GLY A 248 -41.21 8.02 24.64
C GLY A 248 -41.39 8.35 23.14
N GLU A 249 -40.59 9.26 22.59
CA GLU A 249 -40.41 9.41 21.15
C GLU A 249 -39.41 8.36 20.66
N LEU A 250 -39.86 7.48 19.76
CA LEU A 250 -39.01 6.63 18.94
C LEU A 250 -38.18 7.51 18.00
N SER A 251 -37.13 8.13 18.53
CA SER A 251 -36.10 8.80 17.73
C SER A 251 -34.73 8.41 18.27
N HIS A 252 -34.05 7.56 17.50
CA HIS A 252 -32.67 7.18 17.75
C HIS A 252 -31.79 8.45 17.68
N PRO A 253 -30.95 8.79 18.66
CA PRO A 253 -30.05 9.96 18.57
C PRO A 253 -28.97 9.82 17.49
N TRP A 254 -28.77 8.58 16.99
CA TRP A 254 -27.91 8.23 15.86
C TRP A 254 -28.68 7.71 14.65
N ALA A 255 -30.02 7.72 14.70
CA ALA A 255 -30.75 8.15 13.51
C ALA A 255 -30.42 9.63 13.42
N THR A 256 -29.21 9.91 12.93
CA THR A 256 -29.14 10.80 11.81
C THR A 256 -30.38 10.43 10.99
N LYS A 257 -31.34 11.36 11.02
CA LYS A 257 -31.64 12.01 9.75
C LYS A 257 -30.31 11.95 9.00
N THR A 258 -30.19 10.99 8.08
CA THR A 258 -29.80 11.39 6.76
C THR A 258 -30.75 12.56 6.44
N ASN A 259 -30.45 13.74 6.99
CA ASN A 259 -30.05 14.81 6.14
C ASN A 259 -29.11 14.08 5.18
N SER A 260 -29.65 13.59 4.06
CA SER A 260 -29.63 14.35 2.82
C SER A 260 -28.89 15.72 2.88
N GLU A 261 -27.85 15.86 3.70
CA GLU A 261 -26.76 16.74 3.42
C GLU A 261 -26.05 15.99 2.32
N SER A 262 -26.22 16.52 1.12
CA SER A 262 -25.44 16.12 -0.02
C SER A 262 -23.97 15.96 0.38
N PRO A 263 -23.25 15.00 -0.21
CA PRO A 263 -21.83 14.81 0.06
C PRO A 263 -21.10 16.15 -0.09
N ARG A 264 -20.18 16.46 0.83
CA ARG A 264 -19.52 17.75 0.87
C ARG A 264 -18.75 17.94 -0.44
N PRO A 265 -19.04 19.00 -1.21
CA PRO A 265 -18.34 19.23 -2.47
C PRO A 265 -16.89 19.66 -2.15
N PHE A 266 -15.94 18.84 -2.57
CA PHE A 266 -14.52 19.15 -2.52
C PHE A 266 -14.02 19.48 -3.91
N LYS A 267 -13.73 20.75 -4.17
CA LYS A 267 -13.33 21.22 -5.48
C LYS A 267 -11.82 21.29 -5.58
N ILE A 268 -11.25 20.71 -6.62
CA ILE A 268 -9.80 20.67 -6.85
C ILE A 268 -9.44 21.20 -8.23
N ALA A 269 -8.35 21.96 -8.30
CA ALA A 269 -7.62 22.25 -9.53
C ALA A 269 -6.13 22.08 -9.27
N MET A 270 -5.44 21.45 -10.21
CA MET A 270 -4.02 21.17 -10.16
C MET A 270 -3.35 21.73 -11.42
N THR A 271 -2.26 22.45 -11.22
CA THR A 271 -1.38 22.89 -12.32
C THR A 271 -0.03 22.22 -12.14
N VAL A 272 0.38 21.41 -13.11
CA VAL A 272 1.73 20.86 -13.17
C VAL A 272 2.65 21.99 -13.62
N THR A 273 3.51 22.47 -12.71
CA THR A 273 4.41 23.60 -12.98
C THR A 273 5.73 23.16 -13.56
N ASN A 274 6.23 21.98 -13.15
CA ASN A 274 7.45 21.40 -13.69
C ASN A 274 7.49 19.88 -13.52
N LEU A 275 8.04 19.16 -14.49
CA LEU A 275 8.48 17.77 -14.35
C LEU A 275 9.99 17.79 -14.17
N VAL A 276 10.43 17.65 -12.92
CA VAL A 276 11.85 17.80 -12.54
C VAL A 276 12.70 16.69 -13.12
N GLY A 277 12.20 15.45 -13.09
CA GLY A 277 12.92 14.31 -13.63
C GLY A 277 12.15 13.00 -13.48
N VAL A 278 12.60 12.01 -14.23
CA VAL A 278 12.14 10.63 -14.16
C VAL A 278 13.35 9.77 -13.84
N ASN A 279 13.27 8.99 -12.78
CA ASN A 279 14.30 8.04 -12.38
C ASN A 279 13.88 6.64 -12.83
N ASP A 280 14.52 6.17 -13.90
CA ASP A 280 14.25 4.85 -14.47
C ASP A 280 14.61 3.72 -13.49
N VAL A 281 15.67 3.91 -12.68
CA VAL A 281 16.19 2.89 -11.75
C VAL A 281 15.27 2.72 -10.54
N GLN A 282 14.86 3.83 -9.94
CA GLN A 282 13.94 3.81 -8.78
C GLN A 282 12.47 3.64 -9.21
N GLN A 283 12.18 3.73 -10.51
CA GLN A 283 10.82 3.73 -11.05
C GLN A 283 9.96 4.84 -10.45
N THR A 284 10.53 6.05 -10.38
CA THR A 284 9.88 7.22 -9.76
C THR A 284 9.96 8.43 -10.68
N PHE A 285 9.07 9.40 -10.47
CA PHE A 285 9.10 10.67 -11.17
C PHE A 285 8.82 11.82 -10.20
N THR A 286 9.54 12.92 -10.37
CA THR A 286 9.45 14.09 -9.48
C THR A 286 8.80 15.26 -10.20
N VAL A 287 7.78 15.84 -9.58
CA VAL A 287 7.01 16.96 -10.13
C VAL A 287 6.84 18.08 -9.13
N ASN A 288 6.78 19.29 -9.65
CA ASN A 288 6.28 20.46 -8.95
C ASN A 288 4.83 20.70 -9.37
N LEU A 289 3.96 20.82 -8.39
CA LEU A 289 2.53 21.00 -8.57
C LEU A 289 2.10 22.27 -7.84
N PHE A 290 1.19 23.02 -8.46
CA PHE A 290 0.42 24.05 -7.80
C PHE A 290 -0.99 23.53 -7.62
N LEU A 291 -1.41 23.37 -6.36
CA LEU A 291 -2.68 22.78 -6.01
C LEU A 291 -3.60 23.83 -5.39
N GLN A 292 -4.80 23.97 -5.93
CA GLN A 292 -5.85 24.80 -5.37
C GLN A 292 -7.05 23.92 -5.01
N MET A 293 -7.46 24.02 -3.75
CA MET A 293 -8.54 23.22 -3.18
C MET A 293 -9.58 24.15 -2.56
N THR A 294 -10.84 23.74 -2.61
CA THR A 294 -11.94 24.49 -2.00
C THR A 294 -12.95 23.54 -1.39
N TRP A 295 -13.30 23.77 -0.14
CA TRP A 295 -14.35 23.01 0.56
C TRP A 295 -15.29 23.94 1.31
N GLU A 296 -16.49 23.45 1.57
CA GLU A 296 -17.47 24.12 2.41
C GLU A 296 -17.19 23.86 3.89
N ASN A 297 -17.29 24.89 4.72
CA ASN A 297 -17.24 24.79 6.17
C ASN A 297 -18.67 24.63 6.69
N ARG A 298 -18.97 23.56 7.42
CA ARG A 298 -20.30 23.30 7.98
C ARG A 298 -20.34 23.73 9.45
N ALA A 299 -21.53 24.09 9.92
CA ALA A 299 -21.75 24.41 11.32
C ALA A 299 -21.47 23.16 12.18
N GLY A 300 -20.49 23.26 13.10
CA GLY A 300 -20.04 22.15 13.94
C GLY A 300 -18.66 21.58 13.57
N ASP A 301 -18.07 22.00 12.45
CA ASP A 301 -16.67 21.69 12.15
C ASP A 301 -15.72 22.43 13.13
N ALA A 302 -14.58 21.82 13.45
CA ALA A 302 -13.50 22.52 14.15
C ALA A 302 -12.99 23.71 13.32
N GLU A 303 -12.51 24.76 13.98
CA GLU A 303 -12.08 26.01 13.34
C GLU A 303 -10.93 25.81 12.32
N ASP A 304 -10.13 24.76 12.52
CA ASP A 304 -9.00 24.35 11.68
C ASP A 304 -9.26 23.08 10.86
N TRP A 305 -10.52 22.64 10.75
CA TRP A 305 -10.85 21.40 10.08
C TRP A 305 -10.43 21.42 8.60
N VAL A 306 -9.76 20.35 8.18
CA VAL A 306 -9.36 20.10 6.79
C VAL A 306 -9.86 18.73 6.32
N PRO A 307 -10.32 18.62 5.06
CA PRO A 307 -10.63 17.33 4.46
C PRO A 307 -9.43 16.40 4.51
N PHE A 308 -9.66 15.13 4.90
CA PHE A 308 -8.62 14.11 4.81
C PHE A 308 -8.21 13.90 3.35
N MET A 309 -6.91 13.83 3.10
CA MET A 309 -6.33 13.67 1.78
C MET A 309 -5.09 12.81 1.87
N GLU A 310 -4.97 11.88 0.93
CA GLU A 310 -3.83 10.98 0.82
C GLU A 310 -3.41 10.83 -0.64
N TRP A 311 -2.11 10.95 -0.89
CA TRP A 311 -1.53 10.66 -2.18
C TRP A 311 -1.17 9.17 -2.24
N LYS A 312 -1.83 8.41 -3.12
CA LYS A 312 -1.72 6.94 -3.16
C LYS A 312 -0.34 6.43 -3.58
N ASN A 313 0.33 7.17 -4.47
CA ASN A 313 1.58 6.73 -5.09
C ASN A 313 2.76 7.64 -4.74
N VAL A 314 2.71 8.34 -3.60
CA VAL A 314 3.78 9.24 -3.18
C VAL A 314 4.88 8.47 -2.44
N GLU A 315 6.13 8.72 -2.78
CA GLU A 315 7.29 8.22 -2.04
C GLU A 315 7.84 9.31 -1.12
N SER A 316 7.93 10.54 -1.62
CA SER A 316 8.33 11.70 -0.83
C SER A 316 7.57 12.94 -1.27
N MET A 317 7.26 13.82 -0.32
CA MET A 317 6.53 15.05 -0.60
C MET A 317 6.88 16.14 0.41
N THR A 318 7.05 17.35 -0.11
CA THR A 318 7.01 18.58 0.66
C THR A 318 5.88 19.47 0.15
N GLU A 319 5.05 19.96 1.07
CA GLU A 319 3.96 20.87 0.76
C GLU A 319 4.20 22.22 1.46
N GLU A 320 4.18 23.29 0.68
CA GLU A 320 4.22 24.66 1.17
C GLU A 320 2.87 25.32 0.94
N VAL A 321 2.14 25.60 2.03
CA VAL A 321 0.84 26.29 1.96
C VAL A 321 1.07 27.78 1.72
N LYS A 322 0.71 28.27 0.53
CA LYS A 322 0.84 29.69 0.16
C LYS A 322 -0.28 30.55 0.71
N SER A 323 -1.49 30.01 0.77
CA SER A 323 -2.67 30.74 1.22
C SER A 323 -3.72 29.78 1.75
N ASN A 324 -4.35 30.14 2.87
CA ASN A 324 -5.54 29.47 3.39
C ASN A 324 -6.54 30.55 3.79
N LYS A 325 -7.55 30.80 2.95
CA LYS A 325 -8.51 31.90 3.14
C LYS A 325 -9.91 31.33 3.30
N VAL A 326 -10.62 31.83 4.32
CA VAL A 326 -12.05 31.57 4.49
C VAL A 326 -12.83 32.68 3.80
N THR A 327 -13.72 32.33 2.90
CA THR A 327 -14.57 33.27 2.13
C THR A 327 -15.97 32.70 2.04
N GLU A 328 -16.96 33.43 2.57
CA GLU A 328 -18.39 33.09 2.44
C GLU A 328 -18.72 31.64 2.84
N GLY A 329 -18.19 31.17 3.98
CA GLY A 329 -18.43 29.80 4.46
C GLY A 329 -17.70 28.70 3.69
N ARG A 330 -16.77 29.04 2.79
CA ARG A 330 -15.85 28.10 2.13
C ARG A 330 -14.41 28.42 2.47
N THR A 331 -13.59 27.38 2.59
CA THR A 331 -12.14 27.53 2.74
C THR A 331 -11.47 27.26 1.41
N VAL A 332 -10.64 28.19 0.96
CA VAL A 332 -9.81 28.08 -0.24
C VAL A 332 -8.35 27.94 0.21
N ARG A 333 -7.77 26.78 -0.06
CA ARG A 333 -6.37 26.49 0.20
C ARG A 333 -5.59 26.40 -1.11
N THR A 334 -4.46 27.07 -1.12
CA THR A 334 -3.53 27.08 -2.24
C THR A 334 -2.16 26.66 -1.74
N SER A 335 -1.60 25.61 -2.33
CA SER A 335 -0.33 25.01 -1.94
C SER A 335 0.58 24.80 -3.14
N VAL A 336 1.89 24.89 -2.92
CA VAL A 336 2.92 24.42 -3.85
C VAL A 336 3.45 23.11 -3.30
N ILE A 337 3.46 22.08 -4.13
CA ILE A 337 3.86 20.73 -3.74
C ILE A 337 5.05 20.31 -4.59
N HIS A 338 6.11 19.86 -3.93
CA HIS A 338 7.21 19.15 -4.56
C HIS A 338 7.12 17.69 -4.13
N ALA A 339 6.81 16.80 -5.08
CA ALA A 339 6.53 15.41 -4.77
C ALA A 339 7.22 14.46 -5.75
N THR A 340 7.71 13.35 -5.22
CA THR A 340 8.20 12.20 -5.95
C THR A 340 7.16 11.09 -5.86
N PHE A 341 6.70 10.64 -7.02
CA PHE A 341 5.69 9.60 -7.14
C PHE A 341 6.32 8.32 -7.70
N TYR A 342 5.89 7.19 -7.16
CA TYR A 342 6.22 5.87 -7.68
C TYR A 342 5.35 5.55 -8.89
N GLN A 343 5.99 5.04 -9.95
CA GLN A 343 5.34 4.58 -11.17
C GLN A 343 6.16 3.46 -11.79
N SER A 344 5.58 2.27 -11.90
CA SER A 344 6.28 1.17 -12.57
C SER A 344 6.42 1.43 -14.07
N PHE A 345 7.65 1.48 -14.55
CA PHE A 345 7.99 1.67 -15.97
C PHE A 345 8.25 0.33 -16.66
N ARG A 346 7.66 0.15 -17.85
CA ARG A 346 7.90 -1.01 -18.72
C ARG A 346 8.96 -0.65 -19.76
N LEU A 347 10.17 -1.14 -19.58
CA LEU A 347 11.36 -0.75 -20.35
C LEU A 347 11.67 -1.68 -21.53
N CYS A 348 10.77 -2.60 -21.90
CA CYS A 348 11.00 -3.56 -22.99
C CYS A 348 11.32 -2.88 -24.33
N HIS A 349 10.78 -1.69 -24.57
CA HIS A 349 11.00 -0.91 -25.79
C HIS A 349 12.11 0.14 -25.67
N PHE A 350 12.89 0.13 -24.58
CA PHE A 350 13.99 1.08 -24.38
C PHE A 350 14.98 1.01 -25.56
N PRO A 351 15.39 2.16 -26.15
CA PRO A 351 15.18 3.56 -25.72
C PRO A 351 14.00 4.30 -26.39
N PHE A 352 13.11 3.58 -27.08
CA PHE A 352 11.97 4.16 -27.80
C PHE A 352 10.67 4.11 -26.98
N ASP A 353 10.81 4.01 -25.66
CA ASP A 353 9.76 3.85 -24.68
C ASP A 353 8.91 5.12 -24.51
N MET A 354 7.66 4.86 -24.13
CA MET A 354 6.67 5.87 -23.76
C MET A 354 5.98 5.42 -22.47
N HIS A 355 5.74 6.35 -21.58
CA HIS A 355 5.20 6.06 -20.26
C HIS A 355 4.03 6.97 -19.91
N ARG A 356 3.12 6.41 -19.13
CA ARG A 356 1.97 7.10 -18.55
C ARG A 356 2.33 7.40 -17.10
N LEU A 357 2.32 8.67 -16.74
CA LEU A 357 2.49 9.10 -15.36
C LEU A 357 1.11 9.39 -14.80
N GLU A 358 0.80 8.78 -13.66
CA GLU A 358 -0.45 9.02 -12.94
C GLU A 358 -0.14 9.65 -11.58
N ILE A 359 -0.88 10.69 -11.25
CA ILE A 359 -0.86 11.33 -9.94
C ILE A 359 -2.24 11.08 -9.33
N VAL A 360 -2.29 10.38 -8.20
CA VAL A 360 -3.56 9.95 -7.58
C VAL A 360 -3.72 10.55 -6.19
N LEU A 361 -4.79 11.34 -6.03
CA LEU A 361 -5.23 11.87 -4.75
C LEU A 361 -6.53 11.20 -4.33
N VAL A 362 -6.62 10.74 -3.08
CA VAL A 362 -7.81 10.09 -2.51
C VAL A 362 -8.24 10.83 -1.25
N SER A 363 -9.55 10.87 -1.01
CA SER A 363 -10.16 11.39 0.22
C SER A 363 -11.10 10.34 0.83
N ASP A 364 -11.92 10.73 1.80
CA ASP A 364 -12.84 9.84 2.52
C ASP A 364 -13.96 9.28 1.59
N ASP A 365 -14.84 8.46 2.15
CA ASP A 365 -15.99 7.84 1.49
C ASP A 365 -16.76 8.87 0.63
N ILE A 366 -17.12 8.48 -0.58
CA ILE A 366 -17.88 9.31 -1.54
C ILE A 366 -19.18 9.86 -0.94
N LYS A 367 -19.76 9.17 0.04
CA LYS A 367 -20.96 9.60 0.76
C LYS A 367 -20.70 10.82 1.64
N LYS A 368 -19.46 11.02 2.10
CA LYS A 368 -19.06 12.14 2.96
C LYS A 368 -18.46 13.29 2.16
N ILE A 369 -17.53 12.96 1.26
CA ILE A 369 -16.79 13.94 0.47
C ILE A 369 -16.87 13.54 -0.99
N GLN A 370 -17.33 14.45 -1.84
CA GLN A 370 -17.33 14.25 -3.28
C GLN A 370 -16.37 15.23 -3.94
N MET A 371 -15.28 14.70 -4.50
CA MET A 371 -14.35 15.48 -5.30
C MET A 371 -15.02 15.90 -6.62
N SER A 372 -14.79 17.15 -6.99
CA SER A 372 -15.32 17.73 -8.22
C SER A 372 -14.36 18.76 -8.78
N LYS A 373 -14.57 19.12 -10.04
CA LYS A 373 -13.74 20.12 -10.73
C LYS A 373 -13.93 21.52 -10.10
N LEU A 374 -12.84 22.20 -9.79
CA LEU A 374 -12.88 23.61 -9.37
C LEU A 374 -13.07 24.56 -10.57
N ARG A 375 -12.58 24.16 -11.74
CA ARG A 375 -12.63 24.90 -13.02
C ARG A 375 -12.95 23.90 -14.13
N ASP A 376 -13.33 24.38 -15.32
CA ASP A 376 -13.62 23.47 -16.45
C ASP A 376 -12.43 22.62 -16.86
N ASP A 377 -11.23 23.18 -16.73
CA ASP A 377 -9.96 22.45 -16.82
C ASP A 377 -9.34 22.31 -15.42
N PRO A 378 -9.63 21.23 -14.68
CA PRO A 378 -9.08 21.02 -13.35
C PRO A 378 -7.61 20.62 -13.39
N VAL A 379 -7.07 20.18 -14.52
CA VAL A 379 -5.64 19.89 -14.68
C VAL A 379 -5.07 20.73 -15.82
N LYS A 380 -4.03 21.53 -15.51
CA LYS A 380 -3.29 22.29 -16.51
C LYS A 380 -1.80 21.98 -16.44
N LEU A 381 -1.14 22.02 -17.59
CA LEU A 381 0.31 22.09 -17.66
C LEU A 381 0.70 23.57 -17.81
N HIS A 382 1.57 24.06 -16.95
CA HIS A 382 2.07 25.43 -17.05
C HIS A 382 2.97 25.55 -18.30
N PRO A 383 2.91 26.64 -19.09
CA PRO A 383 3.77 26.80 -20.28
C PRO A 383 5.27 26.70 -19.98
N ALA A 384 5.71 27.24 -18.84
CA ALA A 384 7.10 27.10 -18.38
C ALA A 384 7.52 25.65 -18.07
N ALA A 385 6.56 24.74 -17.84
CA ALA A 385 6.86 23.32 -17.70
C ALA A 385 7.39 22.75 -19.03
N ASP A 386 6.84 23.17 -20.17
CA ASP A 386 7.32 22.78 -21.50
C ASP A 386 8.74 23.27 -21.76
N GLU A 387 9.04 24.51 -21.36
CA GLU A 387 10.36 25.11 -21.56
C GLU A 387 11.46 24.40 -20.75
N LEU A 388 11.15 23.99 -19.52
CA LEU A 388 12.08 23.23 -18.67
C LEU A 388 12.26 21.77 -19.15
N LEU A 389 11.23 21.20 -19.78
CA LEU A 389 11.30 19.88 -20.40
C LEU A 389 12.22 19.82 -21.63
N HIS A 390 12.51 20.95 -22.29
CA HIS A 390 13.49 20.99 -23.38
C HIS A 390 14.88 20.50 -22.93
N ASN A 391 15.24 20.74 -21.66
CA ASN A 391 16.50 20.27 -21.07
C ASN A 391 16.40 18.87 -20.44
N SER A 392 15.20 18.29 -20.33
CA SER A 392 14.98 16.95 -19.80
C SER A 392 15.25 15.86 -20.86
N GLN A 393 15.36 14.59 -20.46
CA GLN A 393 15.46 13.44 -21.37
C GLN A 393 14.11 13.03 -22.01
N TRP A 394 13.05 13.81 -21.80
CA TRP A 394 11.68 13.43 -22.12
C TRP A 394 10.94 14.51 -22.92
N TRP A 395 9.95 14.09 -23.70
CA TRP A 395 8.94 14.95 -24.31
C TRP A 395 7.58 14.62 -23.70
N ILE A 396 6.72 15.62 -23.55
CA ILE A 396 5.30 15.39 -23.25
C ILE A 396 4.54 15.12 -24.54
N ILE A 397 3.73 14.07 -24.54
CA ILE A 397 2.82 13.76 -25.62
C ILE A 397 1.55 14.58 -25.42
N ARG A 398 1.12 15.27 -26.48
CA ARG A 398 -0.13 16.02 -26.51
C ARG A 398 -1.14 15.30 -27.39
N ASN A 399 -2.40 15.42 -27.02
CA ASN A 399 -3.49 14.84 -27.79
C ASN A 399 -3.73 15.61 -29.10
N SER A 400 -4.68 15.14 -29.91
CA SER A 400 -5.03 15.75 -31.21
C SER A 400 -5.45 17.23 -31.13
N MET A 401 -5.93 17.69 -29.98
CA MET A 401 -6.34 19.07 -29.70
C MET A 401 -5.26 19.89 -28.95
N GLY A 402 -4.06 19.34 -28.73
CA GLY A 402 -2.96 20.00 -28.04
C GLY A 402 -3.00 19.95 -26.50
N THR A 403 -3.98 19.26 -25.92
CA THR A 403 -4.15 19.06 -24.47
C THR A 403 -3.14 18.01 -23.96
N PRO A 404 -2.30 18.33 -22.96
CA PRO A 404 -1.23 17.44 -22.49
C PRO A 404 -1.64 16.50 -21.35
N CYS A 405 -2.77 16.76 -20.68
CA CYS A 405 -3.15 16.05 -19.45
C CYS A 405 -4.60 15.59 -19.50
N ALA A 406 -4.86 14.37 -19.03
CA ALA A 406 -6.19 13.87 -18.75
C ALA A 406 -6.48 13.90 -17.24
N HIS A 407 -7.75 13.88 -16.87
CA HIS A 407 -8.17 13.83 -15.47
C HIS A 407 -9.43 12.98 -15.26
N SER A 408 -9.55 12.37 -14.09
CA SER A 408 -10.77 11.62 -13.71
C SER A 408 -11.15 11.88 -12.25
N PHE A 409 -12.45 11.93 -11.99
CA PHE A 409 -13.05 12.00 -10.66
C PHE A 409 -13.81 10.71 -10.30
N GLU A 410 -13.51 9.63 -10.99
CA GLU A 410 -14.16 8.35 -10.76
C GLU A 410 -13.79 7.82 -9.37
N PRO A 411 -14.78 7.38 -8.57
CA PRO A 411 -14.52 6.85 -7.24
C PRO A 411 -13.68 5.58 -7.31
N THR A 412 -13.02 5.25 -6.20
CA THR A 412 -12.34 3.96 -6.10
C THR A 412 -13.34 2.82 -6.24
N ARG A 413 -12.85 1.73 -6.78
CA ARG A 413 -13.55 0.46 -6.89
C ARG A 413 -13.84 -0.10 -5.49
N ALA A 414 -15.09 -0.51 -5.25
CA ALA A 414 -15.52 -1.01 -3.93
C ALA A 414 -14.86 -2.36 -3.58
N ASP A 415 -14.56 -3.17 -4.60
CA ASP A 415 -13.86 -4.45 -4.53
C ASP A 415 -12.38 -4.32 -4.14
N GLU A 416 -11.77 -3.16 -4.36
CA GLU A 416 -10.40 -2.87 -3.94
C GLU A 416 -10.32 -2.37 -2.49
N SER A 417 -11.48 -2.18 -1.82
CA SER A 417 -11.57 -1.70 -0.45
C SER A 417 -11.84 -2.84 0.52
N SER A 418 -11.00 -2.99 1.53
CA SER A 418 -11.23 -3.94 2.64
C SER A 418 -12.50 -3.64 3.43
N THR A 419 -13.06 -2.43 3.30
CA THR A 419 -14.31 -2.01 3.95
C THR A 419 -15.53 -2.07 3.02
N GLY A 420 -15.34 -2.38 1.73
CA GLY A 420 -16.39 -2.33 0.70
C GLY A 420 -16.89 -0.91 0.38
N CYS A 421 -16.30 0.13 0.96
CA CYS A 421 -16.61 1.53 0.67
C CYS A 421 -15.90 2.03 -0.59
N GLN A 422 -16.55 2.97 -1.29
CA GLN A 422 -15.94 3.71 -2.39
C GLN A 422 -15.43 5.05 -1.89
N TYR A 423 -14.17 5.36 -2.16
CA TYR A 423 -13.52 6.60 -1.78
C TYR A 423 -13.54 7.59 -2.93
N SER A 424 -13.65 8.87 -2.61
CA SER A 424 -13.55 9.90 -3.64
C SER A 424 -12.11 10.04 -4.11
N ARG A 425 -11.88 9.87 -5.41
CA ARG A 425 -10.54 9.88 -6.04
C ARG A 425 -10.47 10.95 -7.11
N PHE A 426 -9.34 11.63 -7.17
CA PHE A 426 -8.90 12.48 -8.26
C PHE A 426 -7.65 11.88 -8.87
N SER A 427 -7.60 11.75 -10.19
CA SER A 427 -6.42 11.28 -10.90
C SER A 427 -6.09 12.20 -12.04
N ALA A 428 -4.83 12.58 -12.12
CA ALA A 428 -4.28 13.35 -13.21
C ALA A 428 -3.25 12.51 -13.95
N ARG A 429 -3.39 12.43 -15.27
CA ARG A 429 -2.61 11.54 -16.12
C ARG A 429 -1.87 12.35 -17.18
N LEU A 430 -0.58 12.08 -17.35
CA LEU A 430 0.22 12.65 -18.43
C LEU A 430 0.97 11.55 -19.18
N CYS A 431 1.25 11.77 -20.45
CA CYS A 431 2.03 10.85 -21.27
C CYS A 431 3.37 11.48 -21.62
N ILE A 432 4.45 10.71 -21.47
CA ILE A 432 5.81 11.11 -21.81
C ILE A 432 6.44 10.14 -22.82
N CYS A 433 7.33 10.64 -23.68
CA CYS A 433 8.19 9.81 -24.52
C CYS A 433 9.66 10.19 -24.40
N ARG A 434 10.53 9.18 -24.46
CA ARG A 434 11.98 9.38 -24.29
C ARG A 434 12.61 10.03 -25.52
N LYS A 435 13.60 10.91 -25.29
CA LYS A 435 14.54 11.43 -26.31
C LYS A 435 15.54 10.35 -26.70
N TRP A 436 15.13 9.49 -27.62
CA TRP A 436 15.92 8.34 -28.08
C TRP A 436 17.25 8.71 -28.75
N GLN A 437 17.40 9.94 -29.27
CA GLN A 437 18.54 10.34 -30.11
C GLN A 437 19.87 10.12 -29.40
N SER A 438 19.99 10.54 -28.13
CA SER A 438 21.23 10.40 -27.36
C SER A 438 21.65 8.93 -27.22
N VAL A 439 20.70 8.06 -26.86
CA VAL A 439 20.98 6.62 -26.70
C VAL A 439 21.33 5.98 -28.05
N CYS A 440 20.65 6.37 -29.13
CA CYS A 440 20.95 5.85 -30.45
C CYS A 440 22.36 6.24 -30.92
N PHE A 441 22.76 7.51 -30.78
CA PHE A 441 24.09 7.97 -31.21
C PHE A 441 25.22 7.48 -30.31
N ASN A 442 24.98 7.32 -29.01
CA ASN A 442 26.03 6.95 -28.05
C ASN A 442 26.17 5.45 -27.81
N LEU A 443 25.15 4.64 -28.11
CA LEU A 443 25.17 3.20 -27.82
C LEU A 443 24.88 2.36 -29.08
N MET A 444 23.79 2.65 -29.80
CA MET A 444 23.42 1.84 -30.97
C MET A 444 24.36 2.07 -32.17
N LEU A 445 24.73 3.32 -32.46
CA LEU A 445 25.63 3.65 -33.56
C LEU A 445 27.03 3.05 -33.35
N PRO A 446 27.69 3.16 -32.16
CA PRO A 446 28.94 2.47 -31.89
C PRO A 446 28.84 0.95 -32.05
N THR A 447 27.75 0.35 -31.57
CA THR A 447 27.49 -1.09 -31.73
C THR A 447 27.37 -1.48 -33.21
N PHE A 448 26.65 -0.68 -34.01
CA PHE A 448 26.57 -0.87 -35.45
C PHE A 448 27.94 -0.76 -36.12
N THR A 449 28.73 0.26 -35.77
CA THR A 449 30.08 0.45 -36.34
C THR A 449 31.01 -0.70 -35.98
N LEU A 450 30.96 -1.22 -34.75
CA LEU A 450 31.74 -2.39 -34.35
C LEU A 450 31.33 -3.64 -35.13
N GLY A 451 30.03 -3.86 -35.31
CA GLY A 451 29.52 -4.94 -36.16
C GLY A 451 29.98 -4.80 -37.62
N ALA A 452 29.92 -3.60 -38.19
CA ALA A 452 30.41 -3.32 -39.54
C ALA A 452 31.93 -3.46 -39.67
N SER A 453 32.70 -3.13 -38.64
CA SER A 453 34.15 -3.29 -38.62
C SER A 453 34.59 -4.74 -38.78
N THR A 454 33.74 -5.73 -38.46
CA THR A 454 34.08 -7.15 -38.69
C THR A 454 34.40 -7.45 -40.15
N PHE A 455 33.86 -6.68 -41.10
CA PHE A 455 34.11 -6.90 -42.53
C PHE A 455 35.55 -6.59 -42.95
N LEU A 456 36.30 -5.80 -42.15
CA LEU A 456 37.70 -5.52 -42.41
C LEU A 456 38.57 -6.78 -42.37
N GLN A 457 38.14 -7.82 -41.65
CA GLN A 457 38.87 -9.10 -41.60
C GLN A 457 39.01 -9.75 -42.99
N TYR A 458 38.04 -9.55 -43.89
CA TYR A 458 38.07 -10.14 -45.23
C TYR A 458 39.03 -9.40 -46.17
N ALA A 459 39.49 -8.20 -45.77
CA ALA A 459 40.56 -7.48 -46.46
C ALA A 459 41.96 -7.93 -46.01
N MET A 460 42.08 -8.66 -44.89
CA MET A 460 43.35 -9.23 -44.42
C MET A 460 43.74 -10.39 -45.34
N GLN A 461 44.99 -10.47 -45.79
CA GLN A 461 45.40 -11.49 -46.78
C GLN A 461 45.39 -12.91 -46.17
N PRO A 462 44.70 -13.89 -46.77
CA PRO A 462 44.89 -15.31 -46.46
C PRO A 462 46.19 -15.81 -47.15
N PRO A 463 46.95 -16.77 -46.58
CA PRO A 463 46.65 -17.64 -45.42
C PRO A 463 47.33 -17.26 -44.08
N THR A 464 48.20 -16.26 -44.02
CA THR A 464 49.09 -15.99 -42.87
C THR A 464 48.45 -15.29 -41.66
N SER A 465 47.29 -14.67 -41.82
CA SER A 465 46.69 -13.77 -40.82
C SER A 465 45.57 -14.39 -39.97
N VAL A 466 45.52 -15.71 -39.82
CA VAL A 466 44.42 -16.38 -39.07
C VAL A 466 44.35 -15.92 -37.62
N ASP A 467 45.52 -15.85 -36.98
CA ASP A 467 45.64 -15.37 -35.60
C ASP A 467 45.20 -13.90 -35.50
N ASP A 468 45.64 -13.07 -36.45
CA ASP A 468 45.24 -11.65 -36.52
C ASP A 468 43.72 -11.48 -36.73
N ARG A 469 43.10 -12.30 -37.57
CA ARG A 469 41.65 -12.26 -37.84
C ARG A 469 40.85 -12.65 -36.59
N ILE A 470 41.21 -13.76 -35.95
CA ILE A 470 40.54 -14.23 -34.74
C ILE A 470 40.74 -13.22 -33.60
N GLY A 471 41.98 -12.74 -33.40
CA GLY A 471 42.31 -11.71 -32.43
C GLY A 471 41.54 -10.41 -32.65
N PHE A 472 41.37 -9.99 -33.91
CA PHE A 472 40.56 -8.82 -34.28
C PHE A 472 39.08 -9.01 -33.90
N ILE A 473 38.48 -10.16 -34.22
CA ILE A 473 37.06 -10.43 -33.88
C ILE A 473 36.86 -10.49 -32.37
N PHE A 474 37.75 -11.15 -31.62
CA PHE A 474 37.67 -11.18 -30.15
C PHE A 474 37.81 -9.79 -29.53
N THR A 475 38.63 -8.92 -30.11
CA THR A 475 38.75 -7.51 -29.69
C THR A 475 37.43 -6.76 -29.89
N LEU A 476 36.78 -6.93 -31.03
CA LEU A 476 35.43 -6.38 -31.28
C LEU A 476 34.39 -6.96 -30.30
N LEU A 477 34.46 -8.27 -30.01
CA LEU A 477 33.56 -8.95 -29.09
C LEU A 477 33.65 -8.36 -27.67
N ILE A 478 34.88 -8.17 -27.16
CA ILE A 478 35.12 -7.53 -25.86
C ILE A 478 34.60 -6.10 -25.86
N SER A 479 34.76 -5.36 -26.95
CA SER A 479 34.28 -3.99 -27.08
C SER A 479 32.74 -3.92 -27.02
N VAL A 480 32.02 -4.84 -27.67
CA VAL A 480 30.56 -4.92 -27.60
C VAL A 480 30.09 -5.30 -26.19
N ILE A 481 30.77 -6.25 -25.53
CA ILE A 481 30.46 -6.59 -24.12
C ILE A 481 30.69 -5.38 -23.21
N ALA A 482 31.78 -4.64 -23.39
CA ALA A 482 32.06 -3.44 -22.61
C ALA A 482 30.95 -2.38 -22.78
N LEU A 483 30.48 -2.14 -24.01
CA LEU A 483 29.34 -1.25 -24.26
C LEU A 483 28.05 -1.74 -23.57
N LYS A 484 27.80 -3.06 -23.55
CA LYS A 484 26.67 -3.65 -22.82
C LYS A 484 26.77 -3.45 -21.31
N LEU A 485 27.97 -3.47 -20.73
CA LEU A 485 28.13 -3.20 -19.30
C LEU A 485 27.79 -1.74 -18.94
N VAL A 486 27.94 -0.80 -19.88
CA VAL A 486 27.49 0.58 -19.70
C VAL A 486 25.96 0.67 -19.62
N THR A 487 25.22 -0.11 -20.42
CA THR A 487 23.75 -0.08 -20.44
C THR A 487 23.13 -0.64 -19.16
N VAL A 488 23.79 -1.63 -18.52
CA VAL A 488 23.36 -2.18 -17.22
C VAL A 488 23.31 -1.12 -16.13
N ASN A 489 24.21 -0.14 -16.16
CA ASN A 489 24.24 0.94 -15.16
C ASN A 489 23.21 2.05 -15.43
N MET A 490 22.61 2.08 -16.63
CA MET A 490 21.62 3.10 -17.02
C MET A 490 20.18 2.67 -16.73
N LEU A 491 19.95 1.37 -16.52
CA LEU A 491 18.61 0.79 -16.40
C LEU A 491 18.45 0.08 -15.05
N PRO A 492 17.22 0.04 -14.49
CA PRO A 492 16.93 -0.84 -13.37
C PRO A 492 17.19 -2.31 -13.75
N PRO A 493 17.52 -3.18 -12.78
CA PRO A 493 17.61 -4.61 -13.02
C PRO A 493 16.21 -5.16 -13.34
N VAL A 494 15.91 -5.32 -14.63
CA VAL A 494 14.65 -5.89 -15.12
C VAL A 494 14.85 -7.34 -15.57
N PRO A 495 13.86 -8.23 -15.37
CA PRO A 495 13.99 -9.66 -15.70
C PRO A 495 13.78 -9.97 -17.19
N TYR A 496 13.68 -8.95 -18.04
CA TYR A 496 13.37 -9.08 -19.47
C TYR A 496 14.38 -8.30 -20.34
N LEU A 497 14.54 -8.74 -21.59
CA LEU A 497 15.42 -8.10 -22.56
C LEU A 497 14.78 -6.81 -23.11
N THR A 498 15.57 -5.73 -23.17
CA THR A 498 15.18 -4.51 -23.88
C THR A 498 15.52 -4.60 -25.38
N TYR A 499 15.01 -3.69 -26.20
CA TYR A 499 15.42 -3.58 -27.61
C TYR A 499 16.91 -3.28 -27.77
N LEU A 500 17.47 -2.44 -26.89
CA LEU A 500 18.90 -2.18 -26.88
C LEU A 500 19.70 -3.45 -26.55
N ASP A 501 19.28 -4.23 -25.55
CA ASP A 501 19.94 -5.50 -25.20
C ASP A 501 19.82 -6.53 -26.32
N THR A 502 18.65 -6.59 -26.97
CA THR A 502 18.40 -7.48 -28.10
C THR A 502 19.33 -7.12 -29.27
N TYR A 503 19.51 -5.83 -29.56
CA TYR A 503 20.42 -5.37 -30.62
C TYR A 503 21.89 -5.69 -30.32
N ALA A 504 22.33 -5.44 -29.08
CA ALA A 504 23.68 -5.78 -28.65
C ALA A 504 23.92 -7.30 -28.69
N LEU A 505 22.92 -8.11 -28.28
CA LEU A 505 22.99 -9.57 -28.33
C LEU A 505 23.05 -10.10 -29.77
N LEU A 506 22.25 -9.55 -30.69
CA LEU A 506 22.30 -9.92 -32.10
C LEU A 506 23.68 -9.61 -32.71
N THR A 507 24.24 -8.44 -32.41
CA THR A 507 25.59 -8.07 -32.85
C THR A 507 26.65 -9.00 -32.25
N TYR A 508 26.51 -9.36 -30.97
CA TYR A 508 27.39 -10.33 -30.30
C TYR A 508 27.33 -11.72 -30.97
N LEU A 509 26.14 -12.25 -31.24
CA LEU A 509 25.95 -13.52 -31.94
C LEU A 509 26.49 -13.47 -33.36
N PHE A 510 26.34 -12.34 -34.05
CA PHE A 510 26.91 -12.14 -35.38
C PHE A 510 28.44 -12.19 -35.36
N LEU A 511 29.09 -11.51 -34.41
CA LEU A 511 30.56 -11.58 -34.26
C LEU A 511 31.04 -13.01 -33.97
N ILE A 512 30.31 -13.78 -33.15
CA ILE A 512 30.62 -15.20 -32.93
C ILE A 512 30.47 -16.01 -34.22
N ALA A 513 29.39 -15.81 -34.98
CA ALA A 513 29.19 -16.51 -36.24
C ALA A 513 30.32 -16.24 -37.24
N VAL A 514 30.81 -15.00 -37.27
CA VAL A 514 31.96 -14.60 -38.08
C VAL A 514 33.27 -15.22 -37.58
N ALA A 515 33.49 -15.31 -36.26
CA ALA A 515 34.65 -16.01 -35.69
C ALA A 515 34.64 -17.51 -36.01
N VAL A 516 33.47 -18.15 -35.88
CA VAL A 516 33.29 -19.57 -36.22
C VAL A 516 33.52 -19.80 -37.70
N GLU A 517 33.02 -18.93 -38.58
CA GLU A 517 33.30 -18.99 -40.02
C GLU A 517 34.81 -18.93 -40.31
N SER A 518 35.51 -17.99 -39.68
CA SER A 518 36.95 -17.81 -39.87
C SER A 518 37.77 -19.02 -39.41
N GLY A 519 37.33 -19.73 -38.37
CA GLY A 519 37.93 -21.00 -37.95
C GLY A 519 37.48 -22.23 -38.76
N ALA A 520 36.21 -22.28 -39.18
CA ALA A 520 35.64 -23.40 -39.92
C ALA A 520 36.22 -23.53 -41.33
N LYS A 521 36.64 -22.41 -41.93
CA LYS A 521 37.32 -22.36 -43.23
C LYS A 521 38.42 -23.42 -43.39
N PHE A 522 39.19 -23.71 -42.35
CA PHE A 522 40.29 -24.70 -42.41
C PHE A 522 39.84 -26.15 -42.52
N TYR A 523 38.64 -26.45 -42.02
CA TYR A 523 38.08 -27.80 -42.07
C TYR A 523 37.35 -28.08 -43.38
N PHE A 524 36.73 -27.06 -43.99
CA PHE A 524 35.93 -27.23 -45.21
C PHE A 524 36.74 -27.11 -46.51
N ILE A 525 37.92 -26.49 -46.48
CA ILE A 525 38.82 -26.43 -47.64
C ILE A 525 39.70 -27.71 -47.66
N PRO A 526 39.62 -28.55 -48.70
CA PRO A 526 40.54 -29.68 -48.86
C PRO A 526 41.98 -29.20 -48.85
N ASN A 527 42.86 -29.82 -48.05
CA ASN A 527 44.24 -29.37 -47.83
C ASN A 527 44.37 -27.96 -47.18
N GLY A 528 43.33 -27.46 -46.52
CA GLY A 528 43.31 -26.16 -45.83
C GLY A 528 44.48 -25.94 -44.87
N ILE A 529 44.92 -27.00 -44.17
CA ILE A 529 46.08 -26.98 -43.27
C ILE A 529 47.39 -26.85 -44.05
N THR A 530 47.51 -27.53 -45.19
CA THR A 530 48.70 -27.52 -46.04
C THR A 530 48.95 -26.12 -46.64
N TYR A 531 47.90 -25.41 -47.04
CA TYR A 531 47.99 -24.04 -47.57
C TYR A 531 48.51 -23.02 -46.55
N ILE A 532 48.26 -23.22 -45.25
CA ILE A 532 48.84 -22.39 -44.19
C ILE A 532 50.35 -22.63 -44.11
N MET A 533 50.78 -23.88 -44.26
CA MET A 533 52.18 -24.27 -44.11
C MET A 533 53.04 -23.90 -45.33
N GLU A 534 52.46 -23.79 -46.52
CA GLU A 534 53.16 -23.44 -47.76
C GLU A 534 53.18 -21.93 -48.08
N GLU A 535 52.51 -21.08 -47.30
CA GLU A 535 52.42 -19.62 -47.52
C GLU A 535 51.98 -19.22 -48.96
N SER A 536 51.27 -20.09 -49.67
CA SER A 536 50.81 -19.85 -51.02
C SER A 536 49.40 -19.21 -51.02
N VAL A 537 49.28 -18.07 -51.69
CA VAL A 537 47.97 -17.40 -51.89
C VAL A 537 47.21 -18.15 -52.99
N ASP A 538 46.34 -19.04 -52.56
CA ASP A 538 45.52 -19.84 -53.46
C ASP A 538 44.24 -19.09 -53.88
N GLU A 539 43.98 -19.05 -55.19
CA GLU A 539 42.78 -18.41 -55.78
C GLU A 539 41.47 -18.98 -55.17
N ILE A 540 41.51 -20.22 -54.70
CA ILE A 540 40.40 -20.92 -54.02
C ILE A 540 40.07 -20.26 -52.67
N LEU A 541 41.08 -19.90 -51.87
CA LEU A 541 40.89 -19.25 -50.56
C LEU A 541 40.30 -17.84 -50.73
N LEU A 542 40.72 -17.11 -51.76
CA LEU A 542 40.19 -15.78 -52.07
C LEU A 542 38.72 -15.85 -52.51
N LYS A 543 38.37 -16.83 -53.36
CA LYS A 543 36.98 -17.08 -53.77
C LYS A 543 36.09 -17.45 -52.58
N TYR A 544 36.62 -18.19 -51.61
CA TYR A 544 35.90 -18.53 -50.38
C TYR A 544 35.63 -17.28 -49.53
N ASP A 545 36.67 -16.47 -49.25
CA ASP A 545 36.53 -15.24 -48.46
C ASP A 545 35.56 -14.25 -49.11
N PHE A 546 35.58 -14.14 -50.44
CA PHE A 546 34.62 -13.29 -51.17
C PHE A 546 33.17 -13.79 -51.02
N ARG A 547 32.94 -15.10 -51.09
CA ARG A 547 31.60 -15.69 -50.86
C ARG A 547 31.15 -15.50 -49.42
N ALA A 548 32.02 -15.76 -48.45
CA ALA A 548 31.75 -15.57 -47.03
C ALA A 548 31.41 -14.10 -46.73
N PHE A 549 32.18 -13.15 -47.30
CA PHE A 549 31.89 -11.72 -47.24
C PHE A 549 30.48 -11.39 -47.75
N CYS A 550 30.10 -11.86 -48.95
CA CYS A 550 28.77 -11.60 -49.50
C CYS A 550 27.65 -12.18 -48.62
N VAL A 551 27.82 -13.39 -48.10
CA VAL A 551 26.82 -14.04 -47.23
C VAL A 551 26.69 -13.30 -45.91
N MET A 552 27.80 -12.99 -45.24
CA MET A 552 27.79 -12.30 -43.95
C MET A 552 27.31 -10.85 -44.09
N LEU A 553 27.63 -10.17 -45.18
CA LEU A 553 27.09 -8.85 -45.50
C LEU A 553 25.56 -8.92 -45.71
N GLY A 554 25.09 -9.93 -46.44
CA GLY A 554 23.65 -10.17 -46.62
C GLY A 554 22.93 -10.38 -45.29
N ILE A 555 23.47 -11.23 -44.42
CA ILE A 555 22.94 -11.46 -43.07
C ILE A 555 22.95 -10.17 -42.25
N PHE A 556 24.06 -9.42 -42.28
CA PHE A 556 24.22 -8.18 -41.53
C PHE A 556 23.19 -7.12 -41.94
N LEU A 557 23.04 -6.90 -43.24
CA LEU A 557 22.05 -5.95 -43.76
C LEU A 557 20.63 -6.43 -43.47
N ALA A 558 20.36 -7.73 -43.60
CA ALA A 558 19.04 -8.29 -43.33
C ALA A 558 18.63 -8.10 -41.86
N TYR A 559 19.48 -8.47 -40.89
CA TYR A 559 19.10 -8.33 -39.48
C TYR A 559 18.99 -6.86 -39.06
N ASN A 560 19.87 -5.96 -39.55
CA ASN A 560 19.76 -4.54 -39.24
C ASN A 560 18.50 -3.92 -39.85
N LEU A 561 18.12 -4.34 -41.07
CA LEU A 561 16.89 -3.89 -41.72
C LEU A 561 15.65 -4.41 -40.99
N ILE A 562 15.62 -5.69 -40.63
CA ILE A 562 14.53 -6.29 -39.84
C ILE A 562 14.39 -5.57 -38.50
N PHE A 563 15.51 -5.33 -37.81
CA PHE A 563 15.52 -4.62 -36.55
C PHE A 563 15.00 -3.18 -36.69
N LEU A 564 15.43 -2.45 -37.72
CA LEU A 564 14.95 -1.11 -38.01
C LEU A 564 13.43 -1.10 -38.28
N ILE A 565 12.92 -2.01 -39.11
CA ILE A 565 11.50 -2.14 -39.41
C ILE A 565 10.72 -2.45 -38.12
N MET A 566 11.21 -3.39 -37.31
CA MET A 566 10.60 -3.77 -36.03
C MET A 566 10.53 -2.57 -35.08
N VAL A 567 11.61 -1.81 -34.93
CA VAL A 567 11.65 -0.60 -34.09
C VAL A 567 10.71 0.48 -34.62
N CYS A 568 10.72 0.77 -35.91
CA CYS A 568 9.82 1.76 -36.51
C CYS A 568 8.36 1.39 -36.33
N ARG A 569 8.01 0.11 -36.55
CA ARG A 569 6.64 -0.39 -36.33
C ARG A 569 6.24 -0.33 -34.87
N ALA A 570 7.09 -0.80 -33.96
CA ALA A 570 6.83 -0.77 -32.53
C ALA A 570 6.65 0.66 -32.02
N ARG A 571 7.52 1.60 -32.44
CA ARG A 571 7.42 3.01 -32.09
C ARG A 571 6.13 3.64 -32.60
N PHE A 572 5.75 3.36 -33.85
CA PHE A 572 4.52 3.89 -34.42
C PHE A 572 3.29 3.34 -33.70
N ALA A 573 3.27 2.02 -33.42
CA ALA A 573 2.20 1.37 -32.67
C ALA A 573 2.08 1.96 -31.25
N LEU A 574 3.20 2.04 -30.51
CA LEU A 574 3.24 2.66 -29.18
C LEU A 574 2.74 4.10 -29.20
N SER A 575 3.21 4.92 -30.14
CA SER A 575 2.77 6.30 -30.26
C SER A 575 1.27 6.40 -30.49
N LYS A 576 0.73 5.54 -31.36
CA LYS A 576 -0.70 5.48 -31.66
C LYS A 576 -1.51 5.05 -30.44
N ASP A 577 -1.11 3.96 -29.78
CA ASP A 577 -1.79 3.43 -28.60
C ASP A 577 -1.80 4.43 -27.43
N GLN A 578 -0.71 5.19 -27.25
CA GLN A 578 -0.64 6.23 -26.22
C GLN A 578 -1.54 7.43 -26.56
N LEU A 579 -1.56 7.85 -27.83
CA LEU A 579 -2.42 8.94 -28.29
C LEU A 579 -3.91 8.56 -28.19
N GLU A 580 -4.28 7.38 -28.67
CA GLU A 580 -5.67 6.89 -28.62
C GLU A 580 -6.14 6.75 -27.16
N TRP A 581 -5.29 6.21 -26.28
CA TRP A 581 -5.60 6.16 -24.86
C TRP A 581 -5.77 7.55 -24.25
N LEU A 582 -4.87 8.49 -24.56
CA LEU A 582 -4.96 9.86 -24.05
C LEU A 582 -6.23 10.58 -24.55
N ASP A 583 -6.57 10.42 -25.84
CA ASP A 583 -7.79 10.96 -26.43
C ASP A 583 -9.04 10.36 -25.75
N GLN A 584 -9.07 9.06 -25.48
CA GLN A 584 -10.17 8.40 -24.76
C GLN A 584 -10.33 8.93 -23.33
N GLU A 585 -9.23 9.07 -22.60
CA GLU A 585 -9.23 9.59 -21.22
C GLU A 585 -9.68 11.06 -21.17
N ILE A 586 -9.23 11.88 -22.12
CA ILE A 586 -9.67 13.27 -22.23
C ILE A 586 -11.15 13.33 -22.61
N ALA A 587 -11.61 12.52 -23.56
CA ALA A 587 -13.02 12.44 -23.93
C ALA A 587 -13.89 12.00 -22.74
N ALA A 588 -13.44 11.02 -21.95
CA ALA A 588 -14.13 10.59 -20.73
C ALA A 588 -14.22 11.73 -19.69
N SER A 589 -13.14 12.50 -19.54
CA SER A 589 -13.12 13.69 -18.66
C SER A 589 -14.14 14.76 -19.10
N GLN A 590 -14.32 14.94 -20.41
CA GLN A 590 -15.28 15.89 -21.00
C GLN A 590 -16.72 15.37 -20.97
N HIS A 591 -16.97 14.08 -21.21
CA HIS A 591 -18.31 13.50 -21.13
C HIS A 591 -18.89 13.49 -19.72
N THR A 592 -18.04 13.37 -18.70
CA THR A 592 -18.45 13.54 -17.30
C THR A 592 -18.94 14.97 -17.02
N THR A 593 -18.52 15.95 -17.82
CA THR A 593 -18.97 17.35 -17.74
C THR A 593 -20.36 17.58 -18.38
N LEU A 594 -20.76 16.76 -19.35
CA LEU A 594 -22.02 16.95 -20.10
C LEU A 594 -23.22 16.16 -19.54
N LYS A 595 -22.99 15.18 -18.65
CA LYS A 595 -24.04 14.36 -18.01
C LYS A 595 -24.56 14.91 -16.67
N LYS A 596 -24.02 16.03 -16.19
CA LYS A 596 -24.52 16.81 -15.05
C LYS A 596 -25.02 18.15 -15.57
#